data_AF-A0A350LUC2-F1
#
_entry.id   AF-A0A350LUC2-F1
#
_cell.length_a   1.000
_cell.length_b   1.000
_cell.length_c   1.000
_cell.angle_alpha   90.00
_cell.angle_beta   90.00
_cell.angle_gamma   90.00
#
_symmetry.space_group_name_H-M   'P 1'
#
loop_
_entity.id
_entity.type
_entity.pdbx_description
1 polymer ?
#
loop_
_entity_poly.entity_id
_entity_poly.type
_entity_poly.pdbx_seq_one_letter_code
_entity_poly.pdbx_strand_id
1 'polypeptide(L)' 'MGLALIAGQGGVPPHLVRVLLARGEVPVLCEVEQFPSQVTGDMPRLGFRLETFGSLLAELRARGVMRLCMAG' A
#
# COMPACT_ATOMS: atom_id res chain seq x y z
N MET A 1 -8.89 8.95 -8.61
CA MET A 1 -8.10 9.48 -7.46
C MET A 1 -7.53 8.29 -6.71
N GLY A 2 -6.20 8.12 -6.67
CA GLY A 2 -5.56 6.88 -6.21
C GLY A 2 -5.53 6.70 -4.69
N LEU A 3 -5.51 5.44 -4.24
CA LEU A 3 -5.30 5.02 -2.85
C LEU A 3 -3.96 4.29 -2.77
N ALA A 4 -3.14 4.62 -1.77
CA ALA A 4 -2.04 3.76 -1.36
C ALA A 4 -2.37 3.09 -0.03
N LEU A 5 -2.10 1.79 0.03
CA LEU A 5 -2.23 0.96 1.21
C LEU A 5 -0.83 0.70 1.76
N ILE A 6 -0.48 1.32 2.86
CA ILE A 6 0.74 1.06 3.61
C ILE A 6 0.49 -0.16 4.48
N ALA A 7 0.95 -1.31 4.01
CA ALA A 7 0.68 -2.61 4.58
C ALA A 7 1.82 -3.04 5.50
N GLY A 8 1.51 -3.17 6.77
CA GLY A 8 2.31 -3.92 7.73
C GLY A 8 2.02 -5.43 7.66
N GLN A 9 2.43 -6.14 8.70
CA GLN A 9 2.12 -7.55 8.88
C GLN A 9 0.64 -7.75 9.25
N GLY A 10 0.20 -8.98 9.54
CA GLY A 10 -1.17 -9.25 10.00
C GLY A 10 -2.20 -9.52 8.89
N GLY A 11 -3.44 -9.76 9.32
CA GLY A 11 -4.55 -10.20 8.45
C GLY A 11 -5.41 -9.08 7.88
N VAL A 12 -5.24 -7.84 8.35
CA VAL A 12 -6.01 -6.68 7.87
C VAL A 12 -5.64 -6.30 6.44
N PRO A 13 -4.34 -6.17 6.05
CA PRO A 13 -4.00 -5.75 4.70
C PRO A 13 -4.52 -6.68 3.58
N PRO A 14 -4.40 -8.03 3.69
CA PRO A 14 -5.00 -8.93 2.70
C PRO A 14 -6.53 -8.78 2.59
N HIS A 15 -7.20 -8.57 3.73
CA HIS A 15 -8.65 -8.36 3.75
C HIS A 15 -9.05 -7.06 3.04
N LEU A 16 -8.34 -5.96 3.32
CA LEU A 16 -8.58 -4.67 2.68
C LEU A 16 -8.35 -4.74 1.17
N VAL A 17 -7.25 -5.36 0.73
CA VAL A 17 -6.97 -5.54 -0.71
C VAL A 17 -8.09 -6.31 -1.39
N ARG A 18 -8.55 -7.42 -0.80
CA ARG A 18 -9.67 -8.20 -1.36
C ARG A 18 -10.94 -7.35 -1.52
N VAL A 19 -11.28 -6.54 -0.53
CA VAL A 19 -12.47 -5.68 -0.56
C VAL A 19 -12.32 -4.54 -1.58
N LEU A 20 -11.14 -3.92 -1.66
CA LEU A 20 -10.85 -2.85 -2.61
C LEU A 20 -10.92 -3.35 -4.06
N LEU A 21 -10.29 -4.50 -4.34
CA LEU A 21 -10.35 -5.13 -5.66
C LEU A 21 -11.77 -5.51 -6.06
N ALA A 22 -12.58 -6.05 -5.14
CA ALA A 22 -13.99 -6.34 -5.39
C ALA A 22 -14.82 -5.09 -5.70
N ARG A 23 -14.38 -3.90 -5.28
CA ARG A 23 -14.99 -2.60 -5.59
C ARG A 23 -14.44 -1.96 -6.86
N GLY A 24 -13.50 -2.62 -7.55
CA GLY A 24 -12.81 -2.07 -8.72
C GLY A 24 -11.78 -0.98 -8.37
N GLU A 25 -11.40 -0.85 -7.10
CA GLU A 25 -10.34 0.05 -6.66
C GLU A 25 -9.02 -0.72 -6.53
N VAL A 26 -8.04 -0.43 -7.39
CA VAL A 26 -6.71 -1.03 -7.32
C VAL A 26 -5.77 -0.12 -6.52
N PRO A 27 -5.41 -0.45 -5.27
CA PRO A 27 -4.49 0.37 -4.48
C PRO A 27 -3.04 0.18 -4.95
N VAL A 28 -2.20 1.16 -4.66
CA VAL A 28 -0.75 0.99 -4.64
C VAL A 28 -0.38 0.37 -3.30
N LEU A 29 0.16 -0.84 -3.29
CA LEU A 29 0.61 -1.50 -2.07
C LEU A 29 2.00 -0.98 -1.69
N CYS A 30 2.13 -0.41 -0.50
CA CYS A 30 3.41 0.04 0.04
C CYS A 30 3.80 -0.85 1.21
N GLU A 31 4.92 -1.55 1.11
CA GLU A 31 5.38 -2.46 2.15
C GLU A 31 6.64 -1.92 2.82
N VAL A 32 6.66 -1.97 4.15
CA VAL A 32 7.86 -1.65 4.92
C VAL A 32 8.86 -2.79 4.69
N GLU A 33 10.05 -2.45 4.22
CA GLU A 33 11.15 -3.42 4.12
C GLU A 33 11.35 -4.12 5.47
N GLN A 34 11.64 -5.43 5.44
CA GLN A 34 11.73 -6.31 6.63
C GLN A 34 10.39 -6.67 7.30
N PHE A 35 9.29 -5.98 6.96
CA PHE A 35 7.94 -6.30 7.45
C PHE A 35 6.96 -6.47 6.27
N PRO A 36 7.23 -7.40 5.33
CA PRO A 36 6.36 -7.60 4.18
C PRO A 36 4.96 -8.04 4.63
N SER A 37 3.95 -7.56 3.92
CA SER A 37 2.57 -7.94 4.18
C SER A 37 2.28 -9.35 3.65
N GLN A 38 1.14 -9.92 4.05
CA GLN A 38 0.65 -11.19 3.52
C GLN A 38 -0.21 -11.00 2.24
N VAL A 39 -0.19 -9.79 1.65
CA VAL A 39 -1.00 -9.48 0.45
C VAL A 39 -0.42 -10.21 -0.75
N THR A 40 -1.28 -10.99 -1.40
CA THR A 40 -1.01 -11.67 -2.68
C THR A 40 -1.80 -11.02 -3.82
N GLY A 41 -1.33 -11.19 -5.05
CA GLY A 41 -1.97 -10.64 -6.25
C GLY A 41 -1.06 -9.67 -7.01
N ASP A 42 -1.47 -9.36 -8.24
CA ASP A 42 -0.75 -8.45 -9.12
C ASP A 42 -1.33 -7.04 -8.99
N MET A 43 -0.55 -6.14 -8.41
CA MET A 43 -0.89 -4.75 -8.21
C MET A 43 0.38 -3.92 -8.05
N PRO A 44 0.34 -2.60 -8.29
CA PRO A 44 1.50 -1.75 -8.10
C PRO A 44 2.04 -1.88 -6.67
N ARG A 45 3.30 -2.27 -6.55
CA ARG A 45 3.98 -2.55 -5.27
C ARG A 45 5.19 -1.65 -5.12
N LEU A 46 5.33 -1.02 -3.97
CA LEU A 46 6.47 -0.19 -3.58
C LEU A 46 7.03 -0.68 -2.25
N GLY A 47 8.29 -1.11 -2.24
CA GLY A 47 9.03 -1.32 -1.01
C GLY A 47 9.61 0.00 -0.51
N PHE A 48 9.62 0.22 0.80
CA PHE A 48 10.30 1.38 1.39
C PHE A 48 10.85 1.06 2.77
N ARG A 49 11.92 1.77 3.16
CA ARG A 49 12.37 1.79 4.56
C ARG A 49 11.62 2.86 5.34
N LEU A 50 11.31 2.60 6.60
CA LEU A 50 10.60 3.57 7.46
C LEU A 50 11.32 4.93 7.52
N GLU A 51 12.65 4.92 7.51
CA GLU A 51 13.53 6.10 7.47
C GLU A 51 13.30 6.96 6.22
N THR A 52 12.83 6.36 5.13
CA THR A 52 12.58 6.98 3.82
C THR A 52 11.10 7.28 3.57
N PHE A 53 10.28 7.32 4.61
CA PHE A 53 8.83 7.55 4.49
C PHE A 53 8.49 8.84 3.75
N GLY A 54 9.25 9.92 3.96
CA GLY A 54 9.07 11.18 3.22
C GLY A 54 9.24 11.03 1.71
N SER A 55 10.22 10.24 1.27
CA SER A 55 10.45 9.93 -0.15
C SER A 55 9.30 9.11 -0.74
N LEU A 56 8.78 8.13 0.01
CA LEU A 56 7.59 7.37 -0.39
C LEU A 56 6.40 8.31 -0.62
N LEU A 57 6.13 9.25 0.30
CA LEU A 57 5.02 10.20 0.16
C LEU A 57 5.18 11.09 -1.07
N ALA A 58 6.40 11.53 -1.39
CA ALA A 58 6.69 12.30 -2.59
C ALA A 58 6.44 11.49 -3.86
N GLU A 59 6.87 10.22 -3.88
CA GLU A 59 6.63 9.31 -5.00
C GLU A 59 5.14 9.02 -5.20
N LEU A 60 4.40 8.74 -4.13
CA LEU A 60 2.96 8.50 -4.17
C LEU A 60 2.21 9.72 -4.70
N ARG A 61 2.59 10.92 -4.26
CA ARG A 61 2.03 12.17 -4.79
C ARG A 61 2.32 12.33 -6.29
N ALA A 62 3.54 12.04 -6.73
CA ALA A 62 3.91 12.08 -8.15
C ALA A 62 3.10 11.07 -8.99
N ARG A 63 2.71 9.94 -8.39
CA ARG A 63 1.80 8.93 -8.98
C ARG A 63 0.31 9.30 -8.90
N GLY A 64 -0.04 10.49 -8.40
CA GLY A 64 -1.43 10.96 -8.29
C GLY A 64 -2.24 10.29 -7.17
N VAL A 65 -1.56 9.66 -6.20
CA VAL A 65 -2.19 9.12 -5.00
C VAL A 65 -2.47 10.28 -4.03
N MET A 66 -3.73 10.39 -3.59
CA MET A 66 -4.18 11.45 -2.68
C MET A 66 -4.79 10.92 -1.38
N ARG A 67 -4.95 9.59 -1.28
CA ARG A 67 -5.48 8.91 -0.10
C ARG A 67 -4.48 7.89 0.38
N LEU A 68 -4.30 7.83 1.69
CA LEU A 68 -3.45 6.86 2.37
C LEU A 68 -4.28 6.06 3.36
N CYS A 69 -4.08 4.75 3.37
CA CYS A 69 -4.57 3.85 4.41
C CYS A 69 -3.36 3.12 5.00
N MET A 70 -3.17 3.22 6.31
CA MET A 70 -2.14 2.46 7.02
C MET A 70 -2.84 1.32 7.76
N ALA A 71 -2.44 0.09 7.49
CA ALA A 71 -3.03 -1.11 8.08
C ALA A 71 -1.96 -2.16 8.38
N GLY A 72 -2.06 -2.82 9.52
CA GLY A 72 -1.22 -3.93 9.95
C GLY A 72 -1.98 -4.87 10.86
#